data_AF-A0A7X3FKA6-F1
#
_entry.id   AF-A0A7X3FKA6-F1
#
_cell.length_a   1.000
_cell.length_b   1.000
_cell.length_c   1.000
_cell.angle_alpha   90.00
_cell.angle_beta   90.00
_cell.angle_gamma   90.00
#
_symmetry.space_group_name_H-M   'P 1'
#
loop_
_entity.id
_entity.type
_entity.pdbx_description
1 polymer ?
#
loop_
_entity_poly.entity_id
_entity_poly.type
_entity_poly.pdbx_seq_one_letter_code
_entity_poly.pdbx_strand_id
1 'polypeptide(L)'
;MKKKRKVLYLALLIVLVVCVGSLYNSLNGNPVSKWLAKRELQQFITKTYPDKELRIKEGMYNFKFKTYHFAVVEIGTTGDKGAAIEHEFEVRGLKPEVVTDGIRMDNLDLALMEKLSEQAGAEIKQKIAAKVAAVKNVTVQLQVVQGQMASGTAWSKSLKFDEPLYIHIVLDSTKASKEEVLAAAQDIQSLLNAEGYDYRSFTINGNVMGDEDAGAKDEFGYVKYSIGVDKNSKKTLKDVREFSDK
;
A
#
# COMPACT_ATOMS: atom_id res chain seq x y z
N MET A 1 54.09 18.00 -15.13
CA MET A 1 53.20 16.81 -15.14
C MET A 1 52.75 16.33 -13.75
N LYS A 2 53.61 16.28 -12.72
CA LYS A 2 53.26 15.78 -11.37
C LYS A 2 52.13 16.56 -10.66
N LYS A 3 52.08 17.91 -10.78
CA LYS A 3 51.00 18.75 -10.20
C LYS A 3 49.61 18.45 -10.82
N LYS A 4 49.52 18.31 -12.15
CA LYS A 4 48.25 17.98 -12.83
C LYS A 4 47.69 16.62 -12.42
N ARG A 5 48.56 15.61 -12.25
CA ARG A 5 48.17 14.28 -11.73
C ARG A 5 47.71 14.32 -10.27
N LYS A 6 48.36 15.12 -9.41
CA LYS A 6 47.92 15.30 -8.02
C LYS A 6 46.53 15.94 -7.91
N VAL A 7 46.23 16.95 -8.74
CA VAL A 7 44.90 17.57 -8.79
C VAL A 7 43.84 16.58 -9.28
N LEU A 8 44.16 15.77 -10.29
CA LEU A 8 43.25 14.71 -10.77
C LEU A 8 42.98 13.66 -9.68
N TYR A 9 43.99 13.20 -8.95
CA TYR A 9 43.80 12.25 -7.86
C TYR A 9 43.01 12.86 -6.69
N LEU A 10 43.20 14.14 -6.38
CA LEU A 10 42.41 14.83 -5.37
C LEU A 10 40.94 14.95 -5.81
N ALA A 11 40.68 15.30 -7.07
CA ALA A 11 39.33 15.34 -7.62
C ALA A 11 38.66 13.97 -7.59
N LEU A 12 39.36 12.90 -7.99
CA LEU A 12 38.86 11.52 -7.91
C LEU A 12 38.58 11.08 -6.47
N LEU A 13 39.43 11.46 -5.51
CA LEU A 13 39.20 11.18 -4.09
C LEU A 13 37.94 11.88 -3.58
N ILE A 14 37.73 13.15 -3.94
CA ILE A 14 36.52 13.90 -3.56
C ILE A 14 35.28 13.24 -4.15
N VAL A 15 35.30 12.88 -5.45
CA VAL A 15 34.19 12.16 -6.09
C VAL A 15 33.93 10.83 -5.38
N LEU A 16 34.97 10.07 -5.05
CA LEU A 16 34.83 8.81 -4.32
C LEU A 16 34.21 9.01 -2.94
N VAL A 17 34.67 10.02 -2.17
CA VAL A 17 34.12 10.34 -0.85
C VAL A 17 32.65 10.75 -0.95
N VAL A 18 32.28 11.55 -1.96
CA VAL A 18 30.89 11.94 -2.21
C VAL A 18 30.05 10.71 -2.61
N CYS A 19 30.56 9.82 -3.45
CA CYS A 19 29.88 8.59 -3.85
C CYS A 19 29.68 7.65 -2.64
N VAL A 20 30.72 7.40 -1.85
CA VAL A 20 30.64 6.52 -0.67
C VAL A 20 29.73 7.12 0.39
N GLY A 21 29.82 8.43 0.65
CA GLY A 21 28.95 9.12 1.60
C GLY A 21 27.48 9.12 1.17
N SER A 22 27.20 9.33 -0.12
CA SER A 22 25.82 9.27 -0.65
C SER A 22 25.25 7.86 -0.64
N LEU A 23 26.06 6.83 -0.95
CA LEU A 23 25.70 5.42 -0.79
C LEU A 23 25.38 5.09 0.67
N TYR A 24 26.25 5.47 1.60
CA TYR A 24 26.05 5.23 3.03
C TYR A 24 24.74 5.87 3.52
N ASN A 25 24.49 7.13 3.15
CA ASN A 25 23.27 7.84 3.49
C ASN A 25 22.02 7.22 2.86
N SER A 26 22.12 6.75 1.61
CA SER A 26 21.01 6.08 0.90
C SER A 26 20.65 4.73 1.50
N LEU A 27 21.62 4.04 2.11
CA LEU A 27 21.44 2.72 2.72
C LEU A 27 21.10 2.75 4.22
N ASN A 28 21.62 3.73 4.96
CA ASN A 28 21.49 3.80 6.43
C ASN A 28 20.57 4.93 6.90
N GLY A 29 20.13 5.80 5.98
CA GLY A 29 19.41 7.02 6.31
C GLY A 29 20.34 8.11 6.84
N ASN A 30 19.76 9.30 7.05
CA ASN A 30 20.43 10.45 7.63
C ASN A 30 20.00 10.60 9.10
N PRO A 31 20.93 10.77 10.07
CA PRO A 31 20.60 11.08 11.46
C PRO A 31 19.56 12.21 11.64
N VAL A 32 19.62 13.26 10.80
CA VAL A 32 18.65 14.37 10.85
C VAL A 32 17.24 13.89 10.48
N SER A 33 17.12 13.12 9.40
CA SER A 33 15.83 12.58 8.97
C SER A 33 15.27 11.57 9.99
N LYS A 34 16.14 10.77 10.60
CA LYS A 34 15.76 9.86 11.70
C LYS A 34 15.20 10.62 12.89
N TRP A 35 15.86 11.70 13.30
CA TRP A 35 15.39 12.55 14.40
C TRP A 35 14.04 13.19 14.09
N LEU A 36 13.86 13.73 12.87
CA LEU A 36 12.58 14.27 12.42
C LEU A 36 11.46 13.22 12.44
N ALA A 37 11.75 12.01 11.96
CA ALA A 37 10.81 10.90 11.96
C ALA A 37 10.40 10.48 13.39
N LYS A 38 11.36 10.39 14.32
CA LYS A 38 11.09 10.09 15.73
C LYS A 38 10.22 11.18 16.38
N ARG A 39 10.48 12.45 16.07
CA ARG A 39 9.69 13.59 16.59
C ARG A 39 8.26 13.55 16.07
N GLU A 40 8.07 13.28 14.77
CA GLU A 40 6.74 13.10 14.19
C GLU A 40 5.98 11.97 14.86
N LEU A 41 6.62 10.80 15.01
CA LEU A 41 6.02 9.66 15.71
C LEU A 41 5.62 10.02 17.14
N GLN A 42 6.47 10.75 17.87
CA GLN A 42 6.14 11.22 19.22
C GLN A 42 4.89 12.12 19.23
N GLN A 43 4.77 13.04 18.28
CA GLN A 43 3.60 13.91 18.17
C GLN A 43 2.35 13.11 17.81
N PHE A 44 2.46 12.18 16.86
CA PHE A 44 1.38 11.30 16.44
C PHE A 44 0.85 10.46 17.61
N ILE A 45 1.71 9.76 18.36
CA ILE A 45 1.26 8.90 19.47
C ILE A 45 0.66 9.72 20.62
N THR A 46 1.23 10.90 20.92
CA THR A 46 0.71 11.77 21.98
C THR A 46 -0.69 12.29 21.63
N LYS A 47 -0.93 12.57 20.34
CA LYS A 47 -2.23 13.04 19.85
C LYS A 47 -3.26 11.93 19.73
N THR A 48 -2.85 10.77 19.24
CA THR A 48 -3.75 9.67 18.86
C THR A 48 -4.07 8.75 20.03
N TYR A 49 -3.10 8.58 20.95
CA TYR A 49 -3.19 7.69 22.10
C TYR A 49 -2.83 8.42 23.41
N PRO A 50 -3.53 9.50 23.77
CA PRO A 50 -3.19 10.33 24.94
C PRO A 50 -3.28 9.57 26.26
N ASP A 51 -4.10 8.51 26.30
CA ASP A 51 -4.34 7.70 27.50
C ASP A 51 -3.37 6.51 27.65
N LYS A 52 -2.47 6.31 26.68
CA LYS A 52 -1.45 5.24 26.73
C LYS A 52 -0.09 5.81 27.08
N GLU A 53 0.61 5.15 28.00
CA GLU A 53 2.01 5.47 28.28
C GLU A 53 2.91 4.72 27.28
N LEU A 54 3.38 5.44 26.25
CA LEU A 54 4.11 4.86 25.13
C LEU A 54 5.57 5.35 25.09
N ARG A 55 6.52 4.43 24.90
CA ARG A 55 7.94 4.73 24.76
C ARG A 55 8.50 4.28 23.41
N ILE A 56 8.98 5.24 22.62
CA ILE A 56 9.63 4.99 21.33
C ILE A 56 11.06 4.49 21.55
N LYS A 57 11.37 3.27 21.09
CA LYS A 57 12.74 2.72 21.04
C LYS A 57 13.56 3.36 19.91
N GLU A 58 14.82 2.98 19.84
CA GLU A 58 15.68 3.41 18.74
C GLU A 58 15.20 2.82 17.41
N GLY A 59 15.00 3.68 16.42
CA GLY A 59 14.51 3.26 15.10
C GLY A 59 15.62 2.79 14.16
N MET A 60 15.24 2.11 13.09
CA MET A 60 16.14 1.70 12.01
C MET A 60 15.62 2.17 10.65
N TYR A 61 16.53 2.49 9.73
CA TYR A 61 16.15 2.90 8.39
C TYR A 61 15.98 1.67 7.49
N ASN A 62 14.84 1.58 6.82
CA ASN A 62 14.55 0.58 5.81
C ASN A 62 14.75 1.18 4.42
N PHE A 63 15.90 0.90 3.81
CA PHE A 63 16.25 1.45 2.49
C PHE A 63 15.33 0.98 1.36
N LYS A 64 14.75 -0.24 1.49
CA LYS A 64 13.87 -0.82 0.47
C LYS A 64 12.60 0.01 0.30
N PHE A 65 12.00 0.41 1.42
CA PHE A 65 10.75 1.19 1.43
C PHE A 65 10.97 2.69 1.66
N LYS A 66 12.20 3.08 2.00
CA LYS A 66 12.61 4.45 2.37
C LYS A 66 11.83 4.97 3.59
N THR A 67 11.70 4.12 4.60
CA THR A 67 10.95 4.37 5.84
C THR A 67 11.87 4.25 7.06
N TYR A 68 11.54 4.92 8.15
CA TYR A 68 12.12 4.66 9.46
C TYR A 68 11.16 3.78 10.26
N HIS A 69 11.64 2.63 10.70
CA HIS A 69 10.91 1.69 11.54
C HIS A 69 11.24 1.98 13.00
N PHE A 70 10.22 2.07 13.84
CA PHE A 70 10.35 2.24 15.28
C PHE A 70 9.53 1.18 16.00
N ALA A 71 10.11 0.57 17.02
CA ALA A 71 9.34 -0.19 17.99
C ALA A 71 8.84 0.77 19.09
N VAL A 72 7.56 0.70 19.43
CA VAL A 72 6.94 1.48 20.49
C VAL A 72 6.45 0.53 21.57
N VAL A 73 6.91 0.74 22.79
CA VAL A 73 6.56 -0.09 23.94
C VAL A 73 5.42 0.56 24.70
N GLU A 74 4.38 -0.21 25.00
CA GLU A 74 3.34 0.19 25.94
C GLU A 74 3.77 -0.14 27.38
N ILE A 75 3.84 0.89 28.23
CA ILE A 75 4.24 0.78 29.64
C ILE A 75 3.01 0.47 30.48
N GLY A 76 3.15 -0.41 31.47
CA GLY A 76 2.06 -0.80 32.38
C GLY A 76 1.15 -1.90 31.84
N THR A 77 1.21 -2.19 30.53
CA THR A 77 0.52 -3.31 29.91
C THR A 77 1.48 -4.46 29.70
N THR A 78 1.09 -5.66 30.14
CA THR A 78 1.91 -6.86 30.01
C THR A 78 1.21 -7.85 29.10
N GLY A 79 1.88 -8.30 28.05
CA GLY A 79 1.35 -9.33 27.16
C GLY A 79 1.34 -10.72 27.81
N ASP A 80 0.85 -11.72 27.07
CA ASP A 80 0.57 -13.08 27.55
C ASP A 80 1.74 -13.83 28.23
N LYS A 81 2.98 -13.33 28.06
CA LYS A 81 4.21 -13.93 28.62
C LYS A 81 4.90 -13.04 29.66
N GLY A 82 4.25 -12.01 30.18
CA GLY A 82 4.89 -11.09 31.12
C GLY A 82 5.86 -10.10 30.45
N ALA A 83 5.90 -10.05 29.11
CA ALA A 83 6.70 -9.09 28.35
C ALA A 83 5.90 -7.81 28.06
N ALA A 84 6.59 -6.68 27.96
CA ALA A 84 5.96 -5.43 27.50
C ALA A 84 5.45 -5.60 26.06
N ILE A 85 4.28 -5.03 25.76
CA ILE A 85 3.73 -5.08 24.41
C ILE A 85 4.51 -4.10 23.53
N GLU A 86 4.97 -4.59 22.37
CA GLU A 86 5.70 -3.80 21.39
C GLU A 86 4.93 -3.71 20.09
N HIS A 87 4.76 -2.50 19.60
CA HIS A 87 4.04 -2.18 18.37
C HIS A 87 5.01 -1.60 17.34
N GLU A 88 4.89 -2.04 16.08
CA GLU A 88 5.73 -1.55 15.00
C GLU A 88 5.14 -0.32 14.33
N PHE A 89 5.93 0.74 14.21
CA PHE A 89 5.55 1.97 13.52
C PHE A 89 6.51 2.25 12.37
N GLU A 90 5.97 2.74 11.25
CA GLU A 90 6.76 3.23 10.13
C GLU A 90 6.48 4.70 9.87
N VAL A 91 7.55 5.47 9.65
CA VAL A 91 7.49 6.89 9.31
C VAL A 91 8.19 7.13 7.99
N ARG A 92 7.55 7.87 7.08
CA ARG A 92 8.05 8.10 5.71
C ARG A 92 8.06 9.57 5.34
N GLY A 93 8.98 9.93 4.43
CA GLY A 93 8.95 11.21 3.72
C GLY A 93 9.92 12.26 4.23
N LEU A 94 10.10 13.31 3.42
CA LEU A 94 10.90 14.49 3.78
C LEU A 94 10.18 15.38 4.80
N LYS A 95 8.85 15.48 4.64
CA LYS A 95 7.91 15.86 5.69
C LYS A 95 7.44 14.54 6.28
N PRO A 96 7.97 14.11 7.44
CA PRO A 96 7.68 12.80 7.97
C PRO A 96 6.18 12.66 8.25
N GLU A 97 5.65 11.49 7.97
CA GLU A 97 4.27 11.09 8.27
C GLU A 97 4.28 9.63 8.71
N VAL A 98 3.46 9.29 9.71
CA VAL A 98 3.26 7.91 10.15
C VAL A 98 2.45 7.18 9.08
N VAL A 99 3.05 6.17 8.46
CA VAL A 99 2.43 5.37 7.39
C VAL A 99 2.01 3.98 7.86
N THR A 100 2.55 3.52 8.99
CA THR A 100 2.13 2.30 9.67
C THR A 100 1.94 2.62 11.14
N ASP A 101 0.73 2.35 11.64
CA ASP A 101 0.37 2.44 13.06
C ASP A 101 0.20 1.03 13.62
N GLY A 102 1.22 0.53 14.34
CA GLY A 102 1.23 -0.83 14.86
C GLY A 102 0.12 -1.10 15.88
N ILE A 103 -0.23 -0.11 16.71
CA ILE A 103 -1.34 -0.27 17.67
C ILE A 103 -2.64 -0.50 16.90
N ARG A 104 -2.89 0.27 15.84
CA ARG A 104 -4.06 0.06 14.98
C ARG A 104 -4.02 -1.30 14.29
N MET A 105 -2.88 -1.68 13.72
CA MET A 105 -2.72 -2.95 12.99
C MET A 105 -2.97 -4.17 13.87
N ASP A 106 -2.48 -4.14 15.11
CA ASP A 106 -2.65 -5.22 16.09
C ASP A 106 -4.11 -5.35 16.57
N ASN A 107 -4.91 -4.30 16.40
CA ASN A 107 -6.33 -4.25 16.79
C ASN A 107 -7.29 -4.35 15.59
N LEU A 108 -6.84 -4.81 14.42
CA LEU A 108 -7.74 -5.05 13.30
C LEU A 108 -8.72 -6.20 13.59
N ASP A 109 -9.99 -6.00 13.23
CA ASP A 109 -11.02 -7.04 13.26
C ASP A 109 -11.00 -7.82 11.94
N LEU A 110 -10.07 -8.76 11.84
CA LEU A 110 -9.83 -9.53 10.61
C LEU A 110 -11.09 -10.30 10.14
N ALA A 111 -11.86 -10.86 11.08
CA ALA A 111 -13.06 -11.63 10.76
C ALA A 111 -14.17 -10.74 10.18
N LEU A 112 -14.40 -9.56 10.78
CA LEU A 112 -15.36 -8.61 10.24
C LEU A 112 -14.87 -8.02 8.92
N MET A 113 -13.58 -7.70 8.80
CA MET A 113 -12.98 -7.21 7.56
C MET A 113 -13.17 -8.20 6.41
N GLU A 114 -12.89 -9.49 6.62
CA GLU A 114 -13.07 -10.55 5.63
C GLU A 114 -14.53 -10.62 5.18
N LYS A 115 -15.47 -10.74 6.14
CA LYS A 115 -16.92 -10.78 5.86
C LYS A 115 -17.39 -9.56 5.06
N LEU A 116 -17.02 -8.35 5.47
CA LEU A 116 -17.44 -7.12 4.77
C LEU A 116 -16.80 -7.00 3.40
N SER A 117 -15.54 -7.41 3.26
CA SER A 117 -14.80 -7.40 1.99
C SER A 117 -15.40 -8.35 0.96
N GLU A 118 -15.80 -9.55 1.39
CA GLU A 118 -16.50 -10.53 0.54
C GLU A 118 -17.86 -10.00 0.08
N GLN A 119 -18.66 -9.45 0.99
CA GLN A 119 -19.99 -8.91 0.68
C GLN A 119 -19.89 -7.71 -0.28
N ALA A 120 -18.98 -6.78 -0.02
CA ALA A 120 -18.72 -5.63 -0.88
C ALA A 120 -18.21 -6.07 -2.26
N GLY A 121 -17.26 -7.02 -2.30
CA GLY A 121 -16.71 -7.56 -3.53
C GLY A 121 -17.76 -8.23 -4.40
N ALA A 122 -18.65 -9.03 -3.80
CA ALA A 122 -19.76 -9.67 -4.51
C ALA A 122 -20.74 -8.64 -5.11
N GLU A 123 -21.16 -7.63 -4.34
CA GLU A 123 -22.04 -6.56 -4.83
C GLU A 123 -21.40 -5.78 -5.98
N ILE A 124 -20.15 -5.35 -5.81
CA ILE A 124 -19.43 -4.56 -6.82
C ILE A 124 -19.20 -5.40 -8.08
N LYS A 125 -18.80 -6.67 -7.95
CA LYS A 125 -18.63 -7.59 -9.08
C LYS A 125 -19.92 -7.72 -9.87
N GLN A 126 -21.05 -7.93 -9.20
CA GLN A 126 -22.36 -8.05 -9.86
C GLN A 126 -22.69 -6.79 -10.67
N LYS A 127 -22.46 -5.60 -10.12
CA LYS A 127 -22.70 -4.32 -10.82
C LYS A 127 -21.75 -4.12 -12.00
N ILE A 128 -20.46 -4.43 -11.83
CA ILE A 128 -19.47 -4.32 -12.90
C ILE A 128 -19.81 -5.30 -14.04
N ALA A 129 -20.19 -6.54 -13.72
CA ALA A 129 -20.47 -7.58 -14.70
C ALA A 129 -21.61 -7.22 -15.67
N ALA A 130 -22.54 -6.35 -15.26
CA ALA A 130 -23.60 -5.85 -16.13
C ALA A 130 -23.09 -4.97 -17.28
N LYS A 131 -21.90 -4.36 -17.13
CA LYS A 131 -21.29 -3.47 -18.14
C LYS A 131 -20.00 -4.05 -18.73
N VAL A 132 -19.23 -4.75 -17.92
CA VAL A 132 -17.94 -5.34 -18.27
C VAL A 132 -18.01 -6.85 -18.01
N ALA A 133 -18.51 -7.60 -19.00
CA ALA A 133 -18.70 -9.06 -18.90
C ALA A 133 -17.39 -9.83 -18.66
N ALA A 134 -16.25 -9.21 -18.97
CA ALA A 134 -14.92 -9.80 -18.75
C ALA A 134 -14.50 -9.85 -17.27
N VAL A 135 -15.24 -9.24 -16.33
CA VAL A 135 -14.87 -9.27 -14.91
C VAL A 135 -14.98 -10.69 -14.34
N LYS A 136 -13.90 -11.16 -13.72
CA LYS A 136 -13.81 -12.49 -13.10
C LYS A 136 -13.78 -12.42 -11.59
N ASN A 137 -13.09 -11.44 -11.04
CA ASN A 137 -13.00 -11.26 -9.59
C ASN A 137 -12.98 -9.79 -9.20
N VAL A 138 -13.52 -9.49 -8.03
CA VAL A 138 -13.42 -8.19 -7.36
C VAL A 138 -13.14 -8.44 -5.89
N THR A 139 -11.99 -7.98 -5.42
CA THR A 139 -11.58 -8.00 -4.02
C THR A 139 -11.63 -6.58 -3.48
N VAL A 140 -12.32 -6.37 -2.38
CA VAL A 140 -12.35 -5.10 -1.67
C VAL A 140 -11.42 -5.20 -0.47
N GLN A 141 -10.62 -4.17 -0.24
CA GLN A 141 -9.82 -4.02 0.96
C GLN A 141 -10.36 -2.83 1.74
N LEU A 142 -10.68 -3.09 3.01
CA LEU A 142 -11.15 -2.14 3.99
C LEU A 142 -10.54 -2.50 5.35
N GLN A 143 -10.48 -1.53 6.25
CA GLN A 143 -9.98 -1.75 7.61
C GLN A 143 -11.06 -1.41 8.63
N VAL A 144 -11.23 -2.30 9.58
CA VAL A 144 -12.08 -2.11 10.76
C VAL A 144 -11.25 -2.50 11.97
N VAL A 145 -11.22 -1.65 12.99
CA VAL A 145 -10.60 -2.01 14.28
C VAL A 145 -11.63 -2.64 15.21
N GLN A 146 -11.17 -3.50 16.11
CA GLN A 146 -12.01 -4.15 17.12
C GLN A 146 -12.81 -3.11 17.90
N GLY A 147 -14.11 -3.36 18.06
CA GLY A 147 -15.03 -2.45 18.75
C GLY A 147 -15.51 -1.24 17.94
N GLN A 148 -14.95 -0.97 16.75
CA GLN A 148 -15.44 0.10 15.87
C GLN A 148 -16.85 -0.19 15.35
N MET A 149 -17.17 -1.45 15.11
CA MET A 149 -18.47 -1.92 14.63
C MET A 149 -18.84 -3.23 15.34
N ALA A 150 -20.14 -3.53 15.41
CA ALA A 150 -20.60 -4.82 15.94
C ALA A 150 -20.18 -5.96 14.99
N SER A 151 -19.78 -7.12 15.51
CA SER A 151 -19.39 -8.29 14.70
C SER A 151 -20.51 -8.78 13.75
N GLY A 152 -21.76 -8.54 14.11
CA GLY A 152 -22.94 -8.82 13.29
C GLY A 152 -23.15 -7.90 12.09
N THR A 153 -22.39 -6.79 11.98
CA THR A 153 -22.58 -5.76 10.94
C THR A 153 -22.56 -6.38 9.55
N ALA A 154 -23.56 -6.04 8.74
CA ALA A 154 -23.64 -6.41 7.34
C ALA A 154 -23.14 -5.25 6.47
N TRP A 155 -22.57 -5.60 5.33
CA TRP A 155 -22.13 -4.63 4.35
C TRP A 155 -23.27 -3.68 3.91
N SER A 156 -22.91 -2.41 3.81
CA SER A 156 -23.71 -1.39 3.14
C SER A 156 -22.77 -0.31 2.62
N LYS A 157 -23.06 0.23 1.42
CA LYS A 157 -22.35 1.39 0.85
C LYS A 157 -22.38 2.63 1.76
N SER A 158 -23.30 2.69 2.73
CA SER A 158 -23.41 3.78 3.69
C SER A 158 -22.47 3.65 4.89
N LEU A 159 -21.82 2.50 5.08
CA LEU A 159 -20.83 2.33 6.14
C LEU A 159 -19.68 3.32 5.97
N LYS A 160 -19.16 3.81 7.09
CA LYS A 160 -18.04 4.75 7.13
C LYS A 160 -16.83 4.05 7.69
N PHE A 161 -15.74 4.14 6.95
CA PHE A 161 -14.43 3.63 7.32
C PHE A 161 -13.48 4.81 7.50
N ASP A 162 -12.44 4.63 8.29
CA ASP A 162 -11.44 5.68 8.51
C ASP A 162 -10.67 6.00 7.21
N GLU A 163 -10.51 5.00 6.34
CA GLU A 163 -9.90 5.11 5.03
C GLU A 163 -10.89 4.64 3.95
N PRO A 164 -10.97 5.33 2.79
CA PRO A 164 -11.78 4.87 1.67
C PRO A 164 -11.31 3.51 1.13
N LEU A 165 -12.20 2.78 0.47
CA LEU A 165 -11.95 1.44 -0.06
C LEU A 165 -10.79 1.40 -1.07
N TYR A 166 -10.05 0.30 -1.07
CA TYR A 166 -9.19 -0.10 -2.18
C TYR A 166 -9.78 -1.32 -2.87
N ILE A 167 -9.84 -1.31 -4.19
CA ILE A 167 -10.50 -2.38 -4.95
C ILE A 167 -9.49 -3.02 -5.90
N HIS A 168 -9.40 -4.34 -5.91
CA HIS A 168 -8.64 -5.11 -6.88
C HIS A 168 -9.60 -5.87 -7.79
N ILE A 169 -9.39 -5.78 -9.11
CA ILE A 169 -10.29 -6.32 -10.10
C ILE A 169 -9.47 -7.20 -11.05
N VAL A 170 -9.98 -8.39 -11.34
CA VAL A 170 -9.41 -9.29 -12.34
C VAL A 170 -10.35 -9.33 -13.54
N LEU A 171 -9.82 -9.04 -14.73
CA LEU A 171 -10.50 -9.19 -16.00
C LEU A 171 -9.92 -10.39 -16.77
N ASP A 172 -10.77 -11.11 -17.48
CA ASP A 172 -10.35 -12.01 -18.55
C ASP A 172 -9.96 -11.18 -19.77
N SER A 173 -8.65 -11.12 -20.02
CA SER A 173 -8.00 -10.39 -21.10
C SER A 173 -7.29 -11.32 -22.08
N THR A 174 -7.68 -12.60 -22.12
CA THR A 174 -7.11 -13.61 -23.03
C THR A 174 -7.10 -13.12 -24.47
N LYS A 175 -8.21 -12.50 -24.90
CA LYS A 175 -8.35 -11.90 -26.24
C LYS A 175 -8.42 -10.38 -26.24
N ALA A 176 -8.31 -9.75 -25.07
CA ALA A 176 -8.46 -8.32 -24.96
C ALA A 176 -7.22 -7.59 -25.45
N SER A 177 -7.43 -6.44 -26.08
CA SER A 177 -6.42 -5.45 -26.39
C SER A 177 -6.19 -4.52 -25.20
N LYS A 178 -5.11 -3.75 -25.28
CA LYS A 178 -4.76 -2.73 -24.30
C LYS A 178 -5.81 -1.62 -24.20
N GLU A 179 -6.40 -1.25 -25.33
CA GLU A 179 -7.49 -0.26 -25.44
C GLU A 179 -8.77 -0.76 -24.77
N GLU A 180 -9.09 -2.04 -24.91
CA GLU A 180 -10.26 -2.64 -24.28
C GLU A 180 -10.12 -2.67 -22.75
N VAL A 181 -8.91 -2.94 -22.23
CA VAL A 181 -8.63 -2.84 -20.79
C VAL A 181 -8.76 -1.40 -20.28
N LEU A 182 -8.30 -0.41 -21.06
CA LEU A 182 -8.49 1.00 -20.72
C LEU A 182 -9.97 1.38 -20.69
N ALA A 183 -10.74 0.97 -21.70
CA ALA A 183 -12.17 1.23 -21.78
C ALA A 183 -12.92 0.62 -20.58
N ALA A 184 -12.61 -0.64 -20.24
CA ALA A 184 -13.16 -1.29 -19.06
C ALA A 184 -12.82 -0.53 -17.77
N ALA A 185 -11.59 -0.04 -17.62
CA ALA A 185 -11.18 0.77 -16.47
C ALA A 185 -11.99 2.08 -16.37
N GLN A 186 -12.18 2.78 -17.48
CA GLN A 186 -12.98 4.00 -17.52
C GLN A 186 -14.46 3.72 -17.18
N ASP A 187 -15.01 2.63 -17.73
CA ASP A 187 -16.38 2.21 -17.46
C ASP A 187 -16.62 1.84 -16.00
N ILE A 188 -15.68 1.11 -15.39
CA ILE A 188 -15.71 0.76 -13.97
C ILE A 188 -15.60 2.02 -13.12
N GLN A 189 -14.68 2.94 -13.44
CA GLN A 189 -14.55 4.20 -12.70
C GLN A 189 -15.84 5.03 -12.74
N SER A 190 -16.45 5.18 -13.92
CA SER A 190 -17.72 5.88 -14.07
C SER A 190 -18.84 5.21 -13.27
N LEU A 191 -18.92 3.88 -13.29
CA LEU A 191 -19.90 3.13 -12.51
C LEU A 191 -19.71 3.34 -11.00
N LEU A 192 -18.48 3.17 -10.48
CA LEU A 192 -18.20 3.32 -9.06
C LEU A 192 -18.52 4.73 -8.56
N ASN A 193 -18.21 5.75 -9.37
CA ASN A 193 -18.52 7.14 -9.08
C ASN A 193 -20.04 7.42 -9.11
N ALA A 194 -20.76 6.92 -10.12
CA ALA A 194 -22.20 7.12 -10.25
C ALA A 194 -22.98 6.40 -9.12
N GLU A 195 -22.52 5.23 -8.69
CA GLU A 195 -23.10 4.45 -7.60
C GLU A 195 -22.77 4.99 -6.20
N GLY A 196 -21.91 6.01 -6.11
CA GLY A 196 -21.57 6.69 -4.87
C GLY A 196 -20.63 5.91 -3.95
N TYR A 197 -19.81 4.98 -4.47
CA TYR A 197 -18.85 4.26 -3.65
C TYR A 197 -17.78 5.19 -3.08
N ASP A 198 -17.43 4.97 -1.82
CA ASP A 198 -16.35 5.68 -1.15
C ASP A 198 -15.03 4.91 -1.26
N TYR A 199 -14.37 5.04 -2.42
CA TYR A 199 -13.10 4.37 -2.72
C TYR A 199 -11.99 5.39 -2.99
N ARG A 200 -10.75 5.03 -2.65
CA ARG A 200 -9.57 5.84 -2.94
C ARG A 200 -9.06 5.54 -4.33
N SER A 201 -8.88 4.27 -4.63
CA SER A 201 -8.42 3.78 -5.92
C SER A 201 -8.85 2.34 -6.18
N PHE A 202 -8.76 1.92 -7.43
CA PHE A 202 -8.82 0.52 -7.80
C PHE A 202 -7.68 0.13 -8.73
N THR A 203 -7.41 -1.17 -8.81
CA THR A 203 -6.46 -1.75 -9.75
C THR A 203 -7.17 -2.80 -10.58
N ILE A 204 -6.78 -2.91 -11.84
CA ILE A 204 -7.20 -3.98 -12.73
C ILE A 204 -5.96 -4.77 -13.12
N ASN A 205 -6.03 -6.09 -12.96
CA ASN A 205 -5.20 -7.03 -13.67
C ASN A 205 -6.04 -7.67 -14.79
N GLY A 206 -5.60 -7.44 -16.03
CA GLY A 206 -6.14 -8.12 -17.19
C GLY A 206 -5.33 -9.37 -17.45
N ASN A 207 -5.92 -10.53 -17.22
CA ASN A 207 -5.20 -11.80 -17.22
C ASN A 207 -5.51 -12.63 -18.47
N VAL A 208 -4.52 -13.41 -18.89
CA VAL A 208 -4.74 -14.52 -19.82
C VAL A 208 -5.06 -15.75 -18.98
N MET A 209 -6.20 -16.37 -19.26
CA MET A 209 -6.74 -17.49 -18.48
C MET A 209 -6.86 -18.75 -19.33
N GLY A 210 -6.73 -19.92 -18.70
CA GLY A 210 -6.93 -21.21 -19.37
C GLY A 210 -5.78 -21.65 -20.27
N ASP A 211 -4.62 -21.00 -20.18
CA ASP A 211 -3.37 -21.45 -20.80
C ASP A 211 -2.52 -22.18 -19.74
N GLU A 212 -2.64 -23.50 -19.70
CA GLU A 212 -1.88 -24.37 -18.79
C GLU A 212 -0.38 -24.37 -19.13
N ASP A 213 -0.02 -24.10 -20.39
CA ASP A 213 1.35 -24.12 -20.89
C ASP A 213 2.09 -22.78 -20.65
N ALA A 214 1.36 -21.68 -20.42
CA ALA A 214 1.92 -20.35 -20.14
C ALA A 214 2.30 -20.10 -18.67
N GLY A 215 2.34 -21.14 -17.83
CA GLY A 215 2.78 -21.01 -16.44
C GLY A 215 1.77 -20.32 -15.52
N ALA A 216 0.47 -20.56 -15.74
CA ALA A 216 -0.60 -20.14 -14.84
C ALA A 216 -0.30 -20.54 -13.39
N LYS A 217 -0.14 -19.55 -12.51
CA LYS A 217 0.22 -19.77 -11.09
C LYS A 217 -0.98 -19.96 -10.18
N ASP A 218 -2.18 -19.63 -10.67
CA ASP A 218 -3.46 -19.74 -9.98
C ASP A 218 -4.62 -19.82 -10.99
N GLU A 219 -5.86 -19.91 -10.48
CA GLU A 219 -7.10 -19.99 -11.27
C GLU A 219 -7.34 -18.79 -12.19
N PHE A 220 -6.66 -17.66 -11.96
CA PHE A 220 -6.77 -16.45 -12.75
C PHE A 220 -5.66 -16.32 -13.80
N GLY A 221 -4.79 -17.33 -13.97
CA GLY A 221 -3.76 -17.34 -15.00
C GLY A 221 -2.64 -16.33 -14.73
N TYR A 222 -2.15 -15.64 -15.76
CA TYR A 222 -1.07 -14.66 -15.61
C TYR A 222 -1.50 -13.26 -16.06
N VAL A 223 -0.86 -12.24 -15.47
CA VAL A 223 -1.18 -10.83 -15.74
C VAL A 223 -0.57 -10.41 -17.07
N LYS A 224 -1.41 -10.10 -18.06
CA LYS A 224 -1.01 -9.51 -19.36
C LYS A 224 -1.03 -7.99 -19.31
N TYR A 225 -2.04 -7.42 -18.66
CA TYR A 225 -2.21 -5.98 -18.50
C TYR A 225 -2.41 -5.57 -17.05
N SER A 226 -1.93 -4.40 -16.66
CA SER A 226 -2.25 -3.81 -15.36
C SER A 226 -2.47 -2.30 -15.46
N ILE A 227 -3.47 -1.80 -14.73
CA ILE A 227 -3.76 -0.37 -14.61
C ILE A 227 -4.24 -0.06 -13.19
N GLY A 228 -3.70 1.02 -12.59
CA GLY A 228 -4.18 1.60 -11.35
C GLY A 228 -4.93 2.90 -11.60
N VAL A 229 -6.10 3.06 -10.99
CA VAL A 229 -7.02 4.19 -11.18
C VAL A 229 -7.40 4.80 -9.85
N ASP A 230 -6.96 6.04 -9.59
CA ASP A 230 -7.45 6.82 -8.45
C ASP A 230 -8.83 7.41 -8.78
N LYS A 231 -9.69 7.58 -7.78
CA LYS A 231 -11.10 8.00 -7.93
C LYS A 231 -11.33 9.12 -8.94
N ASN A 232 -10.49 10.16 -8.87
CA ASN A 232 -10.61 11.39 -9.66
C ASN A 232 -9.57 11.52 -10.79
N SER A 233 -8.82 10.45 -11.09
CA SER A 233 -7.80 10.48 -12.12
C SER A 233 -8.40 10.25 -13.52
N LYS A 234 -7.80 10.85 -14.55
CA LYS A 234 -8.08 10.51 -15.96
C LYS A 234 -6.94 9.66 -16.48
N LYS A 235 -7.25 8.42 -16.88
CA LYS A 235 -6.25 7.47 -17.39
C LYS A 235 -6.26 7.42 -18.90
N THR A 236 -5.09 7.15 -19.44
CA THR A 236 -4.80 7.04 -20.87
C THR A 236 -4.15 5.69 -21.18
N LEU A 237 -3.97 5.39 -22.47
CA LEU A 237 -3.35 4.13 -22.89
C LEU A 237 -1.92 3.97 -22.36
N LYS A 238 -1.20 5.07 -22.08
CA LYS A 238 0.15 5.03 -21.49
C LYS A 238 0.16 4.51 -20.06
N ASP A 239 -0.96 4.62 -19.35
CA ASP A 239 -1.11 4.18 -17.96
C ASP A 239 -1.37 2.67 -17.85
N VAL A 240 -1.79 2.04 -18.96
CA VAL A 240 -1.92 0.58 -19.03
C VAL A 240 -0.52 -0.01 -19.24
N ARG A 241 -0.06 -0.80 -18.28
CA ARG A 241 1.16 -1.59 -18.38
C ARG A 241 0.85 -2.91 -19.08
N GLU A 242 1.73 -3.32 -19.99
CA GLU A 242 1.67 -4.60 -20.66
C GLU A 242 2.87 -5.43 -20.24
N PHE A 243 2.63 -6.68 -19.92
CA PHE A 243 3.63 -7.66 -19.52
C PHE A 243 3.71 -8.69 -20.64
N SER A 244 4.89 -8.80 -21.25
CA SER A 244 5.18 -9.85 -22.23
C SER A 244 5.58 -11.12 -21.50
N ASP A 245 5.04 -12.26 -21.91
CA ASP A 245 5.60 -13.56 -21.54
C ASP A 245 7.07 -13.61 -21.94
N LYS A 246 7.93 -13.94 -20.98
CA LYS A 246 9.31 -14.32 -21.23
C LYS A 246 9.45 -15.81 -20.97
#